data_AF-A0A9W8PUQ4-F1
#
_entry.id   AF-A0A9W8PUQ4-F1
#
_cell.length_a   1.000
_cell.length_b   1.000
_cell.length_c   1.000
_cell.angle_alpha   90.00
_cell.angle_beta   90.00
_cell.angle_gamma   90.00
#
_symmetry.space_group_name_H-M   'P 1'
#
loop_
_entity.id
_entity.type
_entity.pdbx_description
1 polymer ?
#
loop_
_entity_poly.entity_id
_entity_poly.type
_entity_poly.pdbx_seq_one_letter_code
_entity_poly.pdbx_strand_id
1 'polypeptide(L)'
;MGFWPFSGDSRADAIRSGDAIPNRQERKICWAARDAYFNCLDAHNIVDATKDPSATKRACPAETVDFERDCAAAWVKYFKQWRVADIQKKRRLDELRAQGAQEMTVTASFAPEGGAGEKGKGVDDIQAMLNKKK
;
A
#
# COMPACT_ATOMS: atom_id res chain seq x y z
N MET A 1 -45.43 -13.10 13.89
CA MET A 1 -44.10 -13.51 14.40
C MET A 1 -43.08 -13.37 13.27
N GLY A 2 -41.89 -12.83 13.56
CA GLY A 2 -40.69 -12.97 12.71
C GLY A 2 -40.23 -11.72 11.95
N PHE A 3 -39.67 -10.75 12.67
CA PHE A 3 -38.95 -9.59 12.12
C PHE A 3 -37.60 -10.06 11.56
N TRP A 4 -37.35 -9.89 10.26
CA TRP A 4 -36.07 -10.22 9.60
C TRP A 4 -35.00 -9.18 9.96
N PRO A 5 -33.88 -9.54 10.62
CA PRO A 5 -32.83 -8.58 11.00
C PRO A 5 -31.59 -8.74 10.11
N PHE A 6 -31.65 -8.30 8.86
CA PHE A 6 -30.45 -8.23 8.01
C PHE A 6 -30.34 -6.85 7.40
N SER A 7 -29.64 -5.95 8.08
CA SER A 7 -29.21 -4.68 7.52
C SER A 7 -27.87 -4.31 8.12
N GLY A 8 -26.82 -4.51 7.33
CA GLY A 8 -25.46 -4.08 7.62
C GLY A 8 -24.50 -5.26 7.70
N ASP A 9 -23.95 -5.68 6.56
CA ASP A 9 -22.49 -5.60 6.30
C ASP A 9 -22.01 -6.41 5.06
N SER A 10 -22.93 -6.85 4.18
CA SER A 10 -22.56 -7.68 3.01
C SER A 10 -21.48 -7.08 2.12
N ARG A 11 -21.44 -5.74 2.02
CA ARG A 11 -20.42 -5.05 1.22
C ARG A 11 -19.06 -4.99 1.92
N ALA A 12 -18.97 -4.67 3.21
CA ALA A 12 -17.66 -4.68 3.86
C ALA A 12 -17.17 -6.11 4.07
N ASP A 13 -18.06 -7.08 4.30
CA ASP A 13 -17.72 -8.51 4.27
C ASP A 13 -17.09 -8.90 2.92
N ALA A 14 -17.70 -8.50 1.80
CA ALA A 14 -17.16 -8.77 0.46
C ALA A 14 -15.81 -8.08 0.19
N ILE A 15 -15.57 -6.90 0.77
CA ILE A 15 -14.26 -6.23 0.69
C ILE A 15 -13.23 -6.96 1.57
N ARG A 16 -13.64 -7.42 2.75
CA ARG A 16 -12.79 -8.17 3.69
C ARG A 16 -12.37 -9.52 3.12
N SER A 17 -13.27 -10.25 2.47
CA SER A 17 -12.98 -11.52 1.77
C SER A 17 -12.19 -11.31 0.47
N GLY A 18 -12.26 -10.12 -0.13
CA GLY A 18 -11.61 -9.82 -1.41
C GLY A 18 -12.49 -10.07 -2.64
N ASP A 19 -13.78 -10.36 -2.44
CA ASP A 19 -14.77 -10.55 -3.52
C ASP A 19 -15.18 -9.21 -4.17
N ALA A 20 -15.00 -8.09 -3.46
CA ALA A 20 -15.30 -6.76 -3.95
C ALA A 20 -14.09 -5.82 -3.87
N ILE A 21 -13.93 -4.97 -4.90
CA ILE A 21 -12.90 -3.93 -4.91
C ILE A 21 -13.38 -2.72 -4.08
N PRO A 22 -12.57 -2.22 -3.13
CA PRO A 22 -12.94 -1.08 -2.32
C PRO A 22 -12.95 0.23 -3.12
N ASN A 23 -13.97 1.03 -2.88
CA ASN A 23 -14.16 2.36 -3.47
C ASN A 23 -13.16 3.37 -2.90
N ARG A 24 -13.06 4.56 -3.52
CA ARG A 24 -12.16 5.63 -3.04
C ARG A 24 -12.44 6.04 -1.58
N GLN A 25 -13.70 6.10 -1.16
CA GLN A 25 -14.07 6.45 0.20
C GLN A 25 -13.67 5.36 1.20
N GLU A 26 -13.99 4.10 0.91
CA GLU A 26 -13.60 2.93 1.73
C GLU A 26 -12.07 2.83 1.88
N ARG A 27 -11.33 3.11 0.80
CA ARG A 27 -9.85 3.18 0.85
C ARG A 27 -9.32 4.26 1.79
N LYS A 28 -9.98 5.43 1.85
CA LYS A 28 -9.58 6.49 2.79
C LYS A 28 -9.76 6.03 4.24
N ILE A 29 -10.84 5.32 4.54
CA ILE A 29 -11.11 4.77 5.87
C ILE A 29 -10.06 3.71 6.22
N CYS A 30 -9.80 2.75 5.34
CA CYS A 30 -8.74 1.76 5.55
C CYS A 30 -7.37 2.44 5.80
N TRP A 31 -6.99 3.46 5.03
CA TRP A 31 -5.71 4.14 5.23
C TRP A 31 -5.64 4.88 6.56
N ALA A 32 -6.73 5.50 7.01
CA ALA A 32 -6.79 6.12 8.33
C ALA A 32 -6.61 5.07 9.45
N ALA A 33 -7.31 3.94 9.37
CA ALA A 33 -7.17 2.83 10.32
C ALA A 33 -5.75 2.23 10.30
N ARG A 34 -5.17 2.08 9.11
CA ARG A 34 -3.77 1.62 8.92
C ARG A 34 -2.79 2.54 9.64
N ASP A 35 -2.92 3.85 9.43
CA ASP A 35 -1.98 4.82 9.99
C ASP A 35 -2.14 4.91 11.50
N ALA A 36 -3.35 4.82 12.04
CA ALA A 36 -3.59 4.71 13.48
C ALA A 36 -2.96 3.45 14.09
N TYR A 37 -3.13 2.29 13.45
CA TYR A 37 -2.50 1.03 13.85
C TYR A 37 -0.97 1.14 13.86
N PHE A 38 -0.39 1.71 12.81
CA PHE A 38 1.07 1.91 12.72
C PHE A 38 1.61 2.91 13.75
N ASN A 39 0.90 4.00 14.02
CA ASN A 39 1.28 4.94 15.07
C ASN A 39 1.31 4.26 16.45
N CYS A 40 0.35 3.38 16.74
CA CYS A 40 0.36 2.61 17.98
C CYS A 40 1.54 1.64 18.04
N LEU A 41 1.85 0.92 16.94
CA LEU A 41 3.03 0.06 16.88
C LEU A 41 4.34 0.83 17.11
N ASP A 42 4.45 2.03 16.53
CA ASP A 42 5.62 2.89 16.70
C ASP A 42 5.76 3.37 18.15
N ALA A 43 4.66 3.72 18.83
CA ALA A 43 4.67 4.06 20.25
C ALA A 43 5.17 2.90 21.14
N HIS A 44 4.88 1.66 20.75
CA HIS A 44 5.33 0.45 21.46
C HIS A 44 6.67 -0.11 20.93
N ASN A 45 7.34 0.56 20.00
CA ASN A 45 8.57 0.11 19.34
C ASN A 45 8.47 -1.29 18.69
N ILE A 46 7.27 -1.66 18.21
CA ILE A 46 7.02 -2.93 17.54
C ILE A 46 7.22 -2.76 16.03
N VAL A 47 8.34 -3.29 15.53
CA VAL A 47 8.67 -3.23 14.08
C VAL A 47 7.93 -4.31 13.31
N ASP A 48 7.87 -5.53 13.86
CA ASP A 48 7.34 -6.71 13.18
C ASP A 48 6.14 -7.29 13.91
N ALA A 49 4.95 -6.81 13.52
CA ALA A 49 3.68 -7.30 14.04
C ALA A 49 3.34 -8.74 13.60
N THR A 50 4.11 -9.34 12.68
CA THR A 50 3.88 -10.73 12.21
C THR A 50 4.56 -11.76 13.09
N LYS A 51 5.64 -11.39 13.79
CA LYS A 51 6.37 -12.29 14.70
C LYS A 51 5.59 -12.59 15.98
N ASP A 52 4.96 -11.57 16.56
CA ASP A 52 4.12 -11.74 17.74
C ASP A 52 2.78 -11.01 17.58
N PRO A 53 1.80 -11.66 16.94
CA PRO A 53 0.47 -11.09 16.78
C PRO A 53 -0.25 -10.94 18.13
N SER A 54 0.13 -11.73 19.15
CA SER A 54 -0.50 -11.72 20.46
C SER A 54 -0.07 -10.52 21.29
N ALA A 55 1.25 -10.23 21.33
CA ALA A 55 1.77 -9.03 21.96
C ALA A 55 1.28 -7.76 21.26
N THR A 56 1.20 -7.79 19.93
CA THR A 56 0.68 -6.67 19.14
C THR A 56 -0.78 -6.38 19.45
N LYS A 57 -1.64 -7.41 19.50
CA LYS A 57 -3.06 -7.26 19.88
C LYS A 57 -3.25 -6.78 21.31
N ARG A 58 -2.33 -7.12 22.22
CA ARG A 58 -2.36 -6.63 23.61
C ARG A 58 -1.94 -5.17 23.72
N ALA A 59 -0.97 -4.75 22.91
CA ALA A 59 -0.48 -3.38 22.89
C ALA A 59 -1.50 -2.43 22.23
N CYS A 60 -2.08 -2.84 21.10
CA CYS A 60 -2.95 -2.01 20.27
C CYS A 60 -4.27 -2.74 19.93
N PRO A 61 -5.14 -3.04 20.92
CA PRO A 61 -6.32 -3.87 20.69
C PRO A 61 -7.36 -3.20 19.80
N ALA A 62 -7.66 -1.91 20.02
CA ALA A 62 -8.70 -1.19 19.29
C ALA A 62 -8.29 -0.99 17.82
N GLU A 63 -7.07 -0.54 17.61
CA GLU A 63 -6.50 -0.24 16.30
C GLU A 63 -6.32 -1.51 15.47
N THR A 64 -6.00 -2.64 16.11
CA THR A 64 -5.95 -3.93 15.40
C THR A 64 -7.34 -4.34 14.90
N VAL A 65 -8.37 -4.17 15.73
CA VAL A 65 -9.75 -4.50 15.37
C VAL A 65 -10.25 -3.56 14.27
N ASP A 66 -10.03 -2.26 14.40
CA ASP A 66 -10.44 -1.28 13.39
C ASP A 66 -9.70 -1.52 12.06
N PHE A 67 -8.41 -1.87 12.10
CA PHE A 67 -7.64 -2.16 10.89
C PHE A 67 -8.12 -3.44 10.19
N GLU A 68 -8.48 -4.48 10.93
CA GLU A 68 -9.05 -5.73 10.38
C GLU A 68 -10.52 -5.57 9.94
N ARG A 69 -11.27 -4.63 10.53
CA ARG A 69 -12.65 -4.32 10.16
C ARG A 69 -12.75 -3.47 8.89
N ASP A 70 -11.99 -2.38 8.84
CA ASP A 70 -12.16 -1.34 7.83
C ASP A 70 -11.35 -1.61 6.55
N CYS A 71 -10.41 -2.56 6.60
CA CYS A 71 -9.56 -2.89 5.47
C CYS A 71 -9.71 -4.33 4.98
N ALA A 72 -9.47 -4.55 3.68
CA ALA A 72 -9.47 -5.89 3.10
C ALA A 72 -8.38 -6.78 3.72
N ALA A 73 -8.66 -8.06 3.97
CA ALA A 73 -7.70 -8.96 4.63
C ALA A 73 -6.39 -9.09 3.84
N ALA A 74 -6.48 -9.12 2.50
CA ALA A 74 -5.31 -9.11 1.61
C ALA A 74 -4.44 -7.86 1.79
N TRP A 75 -5.07 -6.70 2.00
CA TRP A 75 -4.37 -5.43 2.19
C TRP A 75 -3.71 -5.36 3.56
N VAL A 76 -4.41 -5.81 4.61
CA VAL A 76 -3.85 -5.93 5.97
C VAL A 76 -2.58 -6.77 5.96
N LYS A 77 -2.62 -7.94 5.32
CA LYS A 77 -1.45 -8.81 5.16
C LYS A 77 -0.31 -8.11 4.41
N TYR A 78 -0.63 -7.51 3.26
CA TYR A 78 0.36 -6.80 2.46
C TYR A 78 1.01 -5.63 3.22
N PHE A 79 0.24 -4.79 3.89
CA PHE A 79 0.76 -3.64 4.64
C PHE A 79 1.66 -4.06 5.80
N LYS A 80 1.30 -5.11 6.54
CA LYS A 80 2.15 -5.65 7.61
C LYS A 80 3.50 -6.11 7.07
N GLN A 81 3.51 -6.83 5.94
CA GLN A 81 4.75 -7.27 5.28
C GLN A 81 5.55 -6.10 4.71
N TRP A 82 4.87 -5.15 4.06
CA TRP A 82 5.50 -3.99 3.45
C TRP A 82 6.20 -3.11 4.48
N ARG A 83 5.61 -2.89 5.66
CA ARG A 83 6.24 -2.12 6.75
C ARG A 83 7.59 -2.71 7.16
N VAL A 84 7.68 -4.03 7.32
CA VAL A 84 8.94 -4.71 7.67
C VAL A 84 9.97 -4.57 6.54
N ALA A 85 9.54 -4.79 5.29
CA ALA A 85 10.42 -4.68 4.12
C ALA A 85 10.92 -3.24 3.90
N ASP A 86 10.07 -2.23 4.09
CA ASP A 86 10.42 -0.81 3.96
C ASP A 86 11.45 -0.39 5.01
N ILE A 87 11.28 -0.80 6.27
CA ILE A 87 12.24 -0.51 7.34
C ILE A 87 13.58 -1.20 7.06
N GLN A 88 13.58 -2.46 6.62
CA GLN A 88 14.81 -3.18 6.23
C GLN A 88 15.50 -2.52 5.03
N LYS A 89 14.73 -2.13 4.02
CA LYS A 89 15.24 -1.42 2.84
C LYS A 89 15.88 -0.09 3.24
N LYS A 90 15.23 0.71 4.07
CA LYS A 90 15.76 1.99 4.57
C LYS A 90 17.07 1.79 5.33
N ARG A 91 17.11 0.85 6.29
CA ARG A 91 18.35 0.52 7.03
C ARG A 91 19.50 0.14 6.09
N ARG A 92 19.23 -0.75 5.12
CA ARG A 92 20.25 -1.16 4.14
C ARG A 92 20.72 0.00 3.28
N LEU A 93 19.81 0.87 2.83
CA LEU A 93 20.18 2.05 2.03
C LEU A 93 21.01 3.03 2.86
N ASP A 94 20.67 3.25 4.12
CA ASP A 94 21.42 4.13 5.02
C ASP A 94 22.83 3.59 5.30
N GLU A 95 22.97 2.27 5.49
CA GLU A 95 24.28 1.60 5.59
C GLU A 95 25.12 1.78 4.32
N LEU A 96 24.53 1.61 3.14
CA LEU A 96 25.21 1.81 1.86
C LEU A 96 25.64 3.26 1.65
N ARG A 97 24.77 4.23 2.01
CA ARG A 97 25.10 5.66 1.97
C ARG A 97 26.24 6.00 2.93
N ALA A 98 26.27 5.41 4.13
CA ALA A 98 27.35 5.57 5.09
C ALA A 98 28.68 4.99 4.57
N GLN A 99 28.62 3.92 3.76
CA GLN A 99 29.78 3.33 3.07
C GLN A 99 30.19 4.13 1.81
N GLY A 100 29.54 5.26 1.51
CA GLY A 100 29.87 6.12 0.37
C GLY A 100 29.26 5.68 -0.95
N ALA A 101 28.29 4.76 -0.94
CA ALA A 101 27.56 4.38 -2.15
C ALA A 101 26.70 5.56 -2.65
N GLN A 102 26.89 5.95 -3.90
CA GLN A 102 26.06 6.95 -4.56
C GLN A 102 24.82 6.29 -5.18
N GLU A 103 23.64 6.87 -4.98
CA GLU A 103 22.41 6.38 -5.60
C GLU A 103 22.48 6.54 -7.12
N MET A 104 22.60 5.43 -7.82
CA MET A 104 22.51 5.43 -9.28
C MET A 104 21.04 5.54 -9.69
N THR A 105 20.68 6.64 -10.34
CA THR A 105 19.39 6.74 -11.04
C THR A 105 19.45 5.83 -12.27
N VAL A 106 18.87 4.64 -12.16
CA VAL A 106 18.82 3.70 -13.29
C VAL A 106 17.84 4.26 -14.33
N THR A 107 18.35 5.00 -15.31
CA THR A 107 17.66 5.19 -16.59
C THR A 107 17.76 3.87 -17.32
N ALA A 108 16.65 3.12 -17.40
CA ALA A 108 16.60 1.87 -18.15
C ALA A 108 16.75 2.17 -19.66
N SER A 109 17.98 2.23 -20.15
CA SER A 109 18.33 2.43 -21.56
C SER A 109 18.42 1.13 -22.36
N PHE A 110 17.82 0.04 -21.86
CA PHE A 110 17.59 -1.19 -22.64
C PHE A 110 16.38 -1.01 -23.57
N ALA A 111 16.48 -0.06 -24.50
CA ALA A 111 15.77 -0.11 -25.77
C ALA A 111 16.77 -0.66 -26.82
N PRO A 112 16.42 -1.67 -27.62
CA PRO A 112 17.30 -2.12 -28.68
C PRO A 112 17.43 -0.98 -29.71
N GLU A 113 18.66 -0.48 -29.87
CA GLU A 113 19.18 0.19 -31.06
C GLU A 113 18.26 1.25 -31.70
N GLY A 114 18.29 2.46 -31.16
CA GLY A 114 17.65 3.65 -31.75
C GLY A 114 18.01 4.90 -30.96
N GLY A 115 19.24 5.39 -31.14
CA GLY A 115 19.93 6.29 -30.23
C GLY A 115 19.35 7.69 -30.01
N ALA A 116 19.68 8.19 -28.82
CA ALA A 116 19.97 9.59 -28.48
C ALA A 116 18.86 10.65 -28.62
N GLY A 117 18.25 10.97 -27.48
CA GLY A 117 18.02 12.37 -27.10
C GLY A 117 16.86 13.09 -27.78
N GLU A 118 15.62 12.70 -27.50
CA GLU A 118 14.49 13.63 -27.61
C GLU A 118 13.75 13.71 -26.28
N LYS A 119 13.77 14.90 -25.67
CA LYS A 119 12.92 15.25 -24.53
C LYS A 119 11.47 14.97 -24.93
N GLY A 120 10.76 14.25 -24.07
CA GLY A 120 9.48 13.62 -24.38
C GLY A 120 8.48 14.51 -25.11
N LYS A 121 7.95 13.98 -26.20
CA LYS A 121 6.71 14.42 -26.88
C LYS A 121 5.62 13.34 -26.83
N GLY A 122 5.63 12.52 -25.78
CA GLY A 122 4.74 11.36 -25.68
C GLY A 122 3.24 11.71 -25.68
N VAL A 123 2.82 12.90 -25.24
CA VAL A 123 1.39 13.28 -25.19
C VAL A 123 0.96 14.06 -26.42
N ASP A 124 1.77 15.02 -26.86
CA ASP A 124 1.43 15.89 -27.99
C ASP A 124 1.40 15.12 -29.33
N ASP A 125 2.28 14.13 -29.50
CA ASP A 125 2.33 13.31 -30.71
C ASP A 125 1.13 12.35 -30.79
N ILE A 126 0.64 11.86 -29.65
CA ILE A 126 -0.57 11.01 -29.60
C ILE A 126 -1.80 11.84 -29.99
N GLN A 127 -1.92 13.07 -29.49
CA GLN A 127 -3.03 13.96 -29.82
C GLN A 127 -3.02 14.37 -31.29
N ALA A 128 -1.84 14.61 -31.86
CA ALA A 128 -1.67 14.93 -33.28
C ALA A 128 -2.09 13.76 -34.20
N MET A 129 -1.77 12.52 -33.83
CA MET A 129 -2.18 11.34 -34.60
C MET A 129 -3.69 11.09 -34.56
N LEU A 130 -4.36 11.38 -33.43
CA LEU A 130 -5.82 11.25 -33.32
C LEU A 130 -6.56 12.29 -34.18
N ASN A 131 -6.03 13.51 -34.28
CA ASN A 131 -6.63 14.56 -35.11
C ASN A 131 -6.46 14.33 -36.61
N LYS A 132 -5.40 13.63 -37.04
CA LYS A 132 -5.15 13.30 -38.46
C LYS A 132 -6.02 12.15 -38.99
N LYS A 133 -6.70 11.41 -38.10
CA LYS A 133 -7.58 10.29 -38.46
C LYS A 133 -9.06 10.70 -38.60
N LYS A 134 -9.33 12.01 -38.63
CA LYS A 134 -10.59 12.63 -39.05
C LYS A 134 -10.44 13.15 -40.48
#